data_AF-A0A336N5A2-F1
#
_entry.id   AF-A0A336N5A2-F1
#
_cell.length_a   1.000
_cell.length_b   1.000
_cell.length_c   1.000
_cell.angle_alpha   90.00
_cell.angle_beta   90.00
_cell.angle_gamma   90.00
#
_symmetry.space_group_name_H-M   'P 1'
#
loop_
_entity.id
_entity.type
_entity.pdbx_description
1 polymer ?
#
loop_
_entity_poly.entity_id
_entity_poly.type
_entity_poly.pdbx_seq_one_letter_code
_entity_poly.pdbx_strand_id
1 'polypeptide(L)' 'MMTAYQSFNAASSGGITDYTTFISDVENNQVRQAKFEDNEILVTKADGAKYTTVIPLEDKDLLNDLLKKK' A
#
# COMPACT_ATOMS: atom_id res chain seq x y z
N MET A 1 3.67 25.10 -12.99
CA MET A 1 3.42 25.12 -11.54
C MET A 1 2.42 24.02 -11.23
N MET A 2 2.85 22.93 -10.61
CA MET A 2 1.94 21.89 -10.10
C MET A 2 1.83 22.09 -8.59
N THR A 3 0.71 22.64 -8.16
CA THR A 3 0.38 22.77 -6.74
C THR A 3 -0.10 21.40 -6.27
N ALA A 4 0.76 20.66 -5.57
CA ALA A 4 0.34 19.48 -4.83
C ALA A 4 -0.31 19.96 -3.53
N TYR A 5 -1.63 19.78 -3.44
CA TYR A 5 -2.42 19.98 -2.23
C TYR A 5 -1.90 19.05 -1.14
N GLN A 6 -1.20 19.59 -0.15
CA GLN A 6 -0.84 18.88 1.07
C GLN A 6 -1.75 19.36 2.20
N SER A 7 -2.88 18.67 2.41
CA SER A 7 -3.48 18.62 3.73
C SER A 7 -4.52 17.51 3.79
N PHE A 8 -4.15 16.37 4.37
CA PHE A 8 -5.02 15.64 5.29
C PHE A 8 -4.16 14.96 6.35
N ASN A 9 -4.27 15.49 7.56
CA ASN A 9 -3.77 14.86 8.78
C ASN A 9 -4.54 13.56 9.01
N ALA A 10 -3.91 12.40 8.79
CA ALA A 10 -4.34 11.14 9.34
C ALA A 10 -3.12 10.43 9.95
N ALA A 11 -3.25 10.08 11.23
CA ALA A 11 -2.21 9.53 12.08
C ALA A 11 -1.84 8.08 11.71
N SER A 12 -1.21 7.87 10.55
CA SER A 12 -0.46 6.65 10.26
C SER A 12 0.96 7.04 9.87
N SER A 13 1.93 6.79 10.75
CA SER A 13 3.35 7.14 10.60
C SER A 13 4.08 6.37 9.48
N GLY A 14 3.53 6.35 8.27
CA GLY A 14 4.11 5.74 7.09
C GLY A 14 4.05 6.70 5.90
N GLY A 15 5.14 6.81 5.15
CA GLY A 15 5.16 7.61 3.92
C GLY A 15 4.26 7.04 2.83
N ILE A 16 4.01 7.83 1.78
CA ILE A 16 3.33 7.34 0.57
C ILE A 16 4.35 6.59 -0.29
N THR A 17 4.00 5.39 -0.74
CA THR A 17 4.82 4.52 -1.57
C THR A 17 4.08 4.18 -2.85
N ASP A 18 4.80 4.15 -3.98
CA ASP A 18 4.24 3.80 -5.28
C ASP A 18 3.63 2.39 -5.29
N TYR A 19 2.54 2.22 -6.04
CA TYR A 19 1.80 0.95 -6.13
C TYR A 19 2.69 -0.21 -6.59
N THR A 20 3.59 0.02 -7.55
CA THR A 20 4.51 -1.02 -8.04
C THR A 20 5.51 -1.48 -6.98
N THR A 21 5.94 -0.58 -6.09
CA THR A 21 6.78 -0.94 -4.93
C THR A 21 5.99 -1.79 -3.95
N PHE A 22 4.71 -1.47 -3.72
CA PHE A 22 3.82 -2.31 -2.93
C PHE A 22 3.67 -3.72 -3.52
N ILE A 23 3.40 -3.84 -4.82
CA ILE A 23 3.34 -5.15 -5.50
C ILE A 23 4.65 -5.91 -5.34
N SER A 24 5.79 -5.24 -5.51
CA SER A 24 7.11 -5.86 -5.30
C SER A 24 7.26 -6.39 -3.87
N ASP A 25 6.82 -5.63 -2.87
CA ASP A 25 6.85 -6.05 -1.46
C ASP A 25 5.92 -7.26 -1.22
N VAL A 26 4.76 -7.32 -1.87
CA VAL A 26 3.83 -8.48 -1.81
C VAL A 26 4.49 -9.72 -2.42
N GLU A 27 5.06 -9.60 -3.62
CA GLU A 27 5.72 -10.71 -4.31
C GLU A 27 6.90 -11.27 -3.52
N ASN A 28 7.65 -10.41 -2.83
CA ASN A 28 8.81 -10.76 -2.00
C ASN A 28 8.45 -11.17 -0.56
N ASN A 29 7.16 -11.36 -0.24
CA ASN A 29 6.68 -11.74 1.10
C ASN A 29 7.08 -10.74 2.21
N GLN A 30 7.25 -9.47 1.86
CA GLN A 30 7.61 -8.42 2.81
C GLN A 30 6.37 -7.76 3.43
N VAL A 31 5.17 -8.02 2.89
CA VAL A 31 3.90 -7.51 3.42
C VAL A 31 3.30 -8.50 4.40
N ARG A 32 3.05 -8.04 5.64
CA ARG A 32 2.36 -8.81 6.68
C ARG A 32 0.86 -8.53 6.71
N GLN A 33 0.47 -7.30 6.40
CA GLN A 33 -0.93 -6.88 6.37
C GLN A 33 -1.11 -5.79 5.31
N ALA A 34 -2.18 -5.91 4.53
CA ALA A 34 -2.70 -4.87 3.65
C ALA A 34 -4.15 -4.60 4.06
N LYS A 35 -4.46 -3.35 4.45
CA LYS A 35 -5.81 -2.89 4.79
C LYS A 35 -6.30 -1.96 3.69
N PHE A 36 -7.42 -2.32 3.07
CA PHE A 36 -8.04 -1.57 1.98
C PHE A 36 -8.99 -0.51 2.55
N GLU A 37 -8.80 0.75 2.16
CA GLU A 37 -9.63 1.90 2.55
C GLU A 37 -9.89 2.75 1.30
N ASP A 38 -11.11 2.69 0.75
CA ASP A 38 -11.49 3.39 -0.49
C ASP A 38 -10.50 3.13 -1.65
N ASN A 39 -9.64 4.11 -1.97
CA ASN A 39 -8.62 4.04 -3.03
C ASN A 39 -7.19 3.84 -2.49
N GLU A 40 -7.03 3.64 -1.19
CA GLU A 40 -5.76 3.49 -0.52
C GLU A 40 -5.61 2.11 0.10
N ILE A 41 -4.35 1.68 0.24
CA ILE A 41 -3.97 0.49 0.97
C ILE A 41 -2.97 0.89 2.04
N LEU A 42 -3.34 0.66 3.30
CA LEU A 42 -2.44 0.80 4.44
C LEU A 42 -1.68 -0.51 4.59
N VAL A 43 -0.37 -0.44 4.45
CA VAL A 43 0.52 -1.59 4.45
C VAL A 43 1.30 -1.65 5.75
N THR A 44 1.37 -2.83 6.35
CA THR A 44 2.32 -3.15 7.41
C THR A 44 3.25 -4.25 6.91
N LYS A 45 4.54 -3.95 6.86
CA LYS A 45 5.60 -4.89 6.47
C LYS A 45 5.89 -5.90 7.58
N ALA A 46 6.54 -6.99 7.22
CA ALA A 46 6.97 -8.03 8.15
C ALA A 46 7.90 -7.49 9.25
N ASP A 47 8.77 -6.53 8.90
CA ASP A 47 9.68 -5.83 9.82
C ASP A 47 8.98 -4.79 10.72
N GLY A 48 7.68 -4.56 10.53
CA GLY A 48 6.89 -3.59 11.28
C GLY A 48 6.84 -2.19 10.68
N ALA A 49 7.56 -1.91 9.60
CA ALA A 49 7.45 -0.66 8.85
C ALA A 49 6.03 -0.51 8.27
N LYS A 50 5.59 0.74 8.12
CA LYS A 50 4.26 1.06 7.61
C LYS A 50 4.36 2.09 6.51
N TYR A 51 3.49 1.98 5.52
CA TYR A 51 3.35 2.97 4.47
C TYR A 51 1.93 2.87 3.89
N THR A 52 1.56 3.88 3.12
CA THR A 52 0.30 3.91 2.37
C THR A 52 0.63 3.87 0.88
N THR A 53 -0.18 3.14 0.11
CA THR A 53 -0.14 3.20 -1.36
C THR A 53 -1.53 3.47 -1.90
N VAL A 54 -1.61 4.02 -3.12
CA VAL A 54 -2.86 4.37 -3.79
C VAL A 54 -3.03 3.45 -4.99
N ILE A 55 -4.21 2.86 -5.15
CA ILE A 55 -4.54 2.01 -6.30
C ILE A 55 -4.83 2.92 -7.52
N PRO A 56 -3.98 2.92 -8.57
CA PRO A 56 -4.15 3.83 -9.69
C PRO A 56 -5.29 3.41 -10.64
N LEU A 57 -5.56 2.11 -10.70
CA LEU A 57 -6.57 1.46 -11.53
C LEU A 57 -6.94 0.12 -10.89
N GLU A 58 -8.17 -0.35 -11.14
CA GLU A 58 -8.66 -1.60 -10.57
C GLU A 58 -7.74 -2.79 -10.93
N ASP A 59 -7.24 -3.47 -9.90
CA ASP A 59 -6.40 -4.65 -10.02
C ASP A 59 -7.17 -5.87 -9.51
N LYS A 60 -7.57 -6.75 -10.44
CA LYS A 60 -8.38 -7.94 -10.14
C LYS A 60 -7.56 -9.08 -9.53
N ASP A 61 -6.23 -9.05 -9.68
CA ASP A 61 -5.35 -10.12 -9.23
C ASP A 61 -4.73 -9.85 -7.85
N LEU A 62 -4.75 -8.59 -7.40
CA LEU A 62 -4.18 -8.17 -6.11
C LEU A 62 -4.61 -9.05 -4.92
N LEU A 63 -5.90 -9.36 -4.79
CA LEU A 63 -6.39 -10.23 -3.69
C LEU A 63 -5.84 -11.65 -3.81
N ASN A 64 -5.72 -12.18 -5.03
CA ASN A 64 -5.13 -13.49 -5.26
C ASN A 64 -3.65 -13.49 -4.86
N ASP A 65 -2.92 -12.45 -5.22
CA ASP A 65 -1.49 -12.35 -4.93
C ASP A 65 -1.20 -12.21 -3.44
N LEU A 66 -2.06 -11.50 -2.69
CA LEU A 66 -2.02 -11.46 -1.22
C LEU A 66 -2.34 -12.82 -0.58
N LEU A 67 -3.28 -13.59 -1.14
CA LEU A 67 -3.72 -14.88 -0.58
C LEU A 67 -2.78 -16.05 -0.90
N LYS A 68 -2.07 -16.02 -2.03
CA LYS A 68 -1.12 -17.06 -2.45
C LYS A 68 0.06 -17.20 -1.48
N LYS A 69 0.29 -16.23 -0.58
CA LYS A 69 1.42 -16.19 0.34
C LYS A 69 1.16 -16.87 1.70
N LYS A 70 0.35 -17.93 1.72
CA LYS A 70 0.06 -18.71 2.93
C LYS A 70 1.18 -19.69 3.29
#